data_AF-A0A8D2CT61-F1
#
_entry.id   AF-A0A8D2CT61-F1
#
_cell.length_a   1.000
_cell.length_b   1.000
_cell.length_c   1.000
_cell.angle_alpha   90.00
_cell.angle_beta   90.00
_cell.angle_gamma   90.00
#
_symmetry.space_group_name_H-M   'P 1'
#
loop_
_entity.id
_entity.type
_entity.pdbx_description
1 polymer ?
#
loop_
_entity_poly.entity_id
_entity_poly.type
_entity_poly.pdbx_seq_one_letter_code
_entity_poly.pdbx_strand_id
1 'polypeptide(L)' 'MKITRQNHAKKHLGFFCNNFVVHDLYQILLDGTFCQVAVRGCIQLWEQLPCYLMGETHLCTTKIRIYLWK' A
#
# COMPACT_ATOMS: atom_id res chain seq x y z
N MET A 1 19.44 5.92 7.01
CA MET A 1 19.29 4.51 6.63
C MET A 1 17.95 4.31 5.93
N LYS A 2 17.89 4.41 4.59
CA LYS A 2 16.66 4.18 3.80
C LYS A 2 16.36 2.68 3.62
N ILE A 3 17.41 1.86 3.59
CA ILE A 3 17.35 0.42 3.25
C ILE A 3 16.77 -0.45 4.39
N THR A 4 16.96 -0.07 5.66
CA THR A 4 16.53 -0.91 6.80
C THR A 4 15.01 -1.08 6.87
N ARG A 5 14.23 -0.05 6.52
CA ARG A 5 12.77 -0.12 6.52
C ARG A 5 12.23 -1.04 5.43
N GLN A 6 12.79 -0.95 4.22
CA GLN A 6 12.38 -1.81 3.11
C GLN A 6 12.76 -3.28 3.37
N ASN A 7 13.93 -3.54 3.96
CA ASN A 7 14.32 -4.89 4.36
C ASN A 7 13.38 -5.49 5.42
N HIS A 8 12.91 -4.66 6.36
CA HIS A 8 11.92 -5.08 7.35
C HIS A 8 10.57 -5.37 6.69
N ALA A 9 10.12 -4.50 5.79
CA ALA A 9 8.89 -4.72 5.01
C ALA A 9 8.97 -6.02 4.21
N LYS A 10 10.09 -6.29 3.53
CA LYS A 10 10.32 -7.54 2.79
C LYS A 10 10.24 -8.78 3.68
N LYS A 11 10.79 -8.74 4.89
CA LYS A 11 10.70 -9.85 5.85
C LYS A 11 9.25 -10.14 6.26
N HIS A 12 8.47 -9.10 6.54
CA HIS A 12 7.06 -9.24 6.88
C HIS A 12 6.23 -9.72 5.71
N LEU A 13 6.46 -9.17 4.51
CA LEU A 13 5.79 -9.63 3.29
C LEU A 13 6.09 -11.11 3.02
N GLY A 14 7.34 -11.55 3.17
CA GLY A 14 7.68 -12.97 3.01
C GLY A 14 6.91 -13.89 3.95
N PHE A 15 6.65 -13.45 5.18
CA PHE A 15 5.77 -14.19 6.10
C PHE A 15 4.33 -14.25 5.58
N PHE A 16 3.79 -13.16 5.05
CA PHE A 16 2.43 -13.15 4.51
C PHE A 16 2.29 -13.97 3.22
N CYS A 17 3.22 -13.84 2.28
CA CYS A 17 3.21 -14.60 1.04
C CYS A 17 3.30 -16.11 1.29
N ASN A 18 4.17 -16.53 2.21
CA ASN A 18 4.37 -17.95 2.50
C ASN A 18 3.20 -18.60 3.26
N ASN A 19 2.55 -17.86 4.17
CA ASN A 19 1.50 -18.43 5.04
C ASN A 19 0.08 -18.17 4.54
N PHE A 20 -0.16 -17.09 3.80
CA PHE A 20 -1.50 -16.66 3.37
C PHE A 20 -1.69 -16.68 1.85
N VAL A 21 -0.71 -17.22 1.10
CA VAL A 21 -0.77 -17.36 -0.37
C VAL A 21 -1.10 -16.02 -1.04
N VAL A 22 -0.48 -14.94 -0.54
CA VAL A 22 -0.58 -13.62 -1.15
C VAL A 22 0.25 -13.62 -2.43
N HIS A 23 -0.40 -13.31 -3.56
CA HIS A 23 0.23 -13.28 -4.88
C HIS A 23 1.04 -12.00 -5.10
N ASP A 24 1.93 -12.02 -6.10
CA ASP A 24 2.83 -10.91 -6.46
C ASP A 24 2.14 -9.59 -6.84
N LEU A 25 0.82 -9.61 -7.10
CA LEU A 25 0.00 -8.42 -7.32
C LEU A 25 -0.74 -8.06 -6.04
N TYR A 26 -0.11 -7.26 -5.20
CA TYR A 26 -0.65 -6.87 -3.90
C TYR A 26 -1.87 -5.97 -4.07
N GLN A 27 -3.04 -6.47 -3.72
CA GLN A 27 -4.25 -5.66 -3.66
C GLN A 27 -4.28 -4.87 -2.34
N ILE A 28 -4.07 -3.56 -2.43
CA ILE A 28 -3.98 -2.67 -1.27
C ILE A 28 -5.27 -1.87 -1.15
N LEU A 29 -5.97 -2.06 -0.04
CA LEU A 29 -7.13 -1.24 0.29
C LEU A 29 -6.68 0.06 0.97
N LEU A 30 -7.02 1.19 0.35
CA LEU A 30 -6.72 2.52 0.86
C LEU A 30 -7.92 3.10 1.61
N ASP A 31 -7.65 3.67 2.80
CA ASP A 31 -8.61 4.49 3.53
C ASP A 31 -8.56 5.96 3.09
N GLY A 32 -9.69 6.65 3.15
CA GLY A 32 -9.80 8.07 2.78
C GLY A 32 -8.91 8.98 3.62
N THR A 33 -8.66 8.67 4.88
CA THR A 33 -7.79 9.44 5.77
C THR A 33 -6.33 9.32 5.32
N PHE A 34 -5.91 8.11 4.94
CA PHE A 34 -4.58 7.87 4.40
C PHE A 34 -4.37 8.62 3.08
N CYS A 35 -5.35 8.59 2.18
CA CYS A 35 -5.31 9.36 0.93
C CYS A 35 -5.22 10.87 1.18
N GLN A 36 -6.00 11.42 2.12
CA GLN A 36 -5.93 12.86 2.46
C GLN A 36 -4.55 13.27 2.96
N VAL A 37 -3.91 12.45 3.80
CA VAL A 37 -2.56 12.71 4.29
C VAL A 37 -1.53 12.59 3.15
N ALA A 38 -1.68 11.60 2.28
CA ALA A 38 -0.81 11.44 1.11
C ALA A 38 -0.88 12.66 0.16
N VAL A 39 -2.07 13.20 -0.07
CA VAL A 39 -2.28 14.42 -0.87
C VAL A 39 -1.59 15.63 -0.21
N ARG A 40 -1.75 15.81 1.11
CA ARG A 40 -1.08 16.90 1.85
C ARG A 40 0.44 16.78 1.84
N GLY A 41 0.96 15.56 1.83
CA GLY A 41 2.39 15.28 1.72
C GLY A 41 2.94 15.29 0.29
N CYS A 42 2.12 15.59 -0.72
CA CYS A 42 2.47 15.49 -2.13
C CYS A 42 3.06 14.12 -2.52
N ILE A 43 2.55 13.05 -1.91
CA ILE A 43 3.03 11.68 -2.10
C ILE A 43 2.19 11.00 -3.17
N GLN A 44 2.83 10.61 -4.28
CA GLN A 44 2.21 9.78 -5.30
C GLN A 44 2.22 8.32 -4.85
N LEU A 45 1.11 7.86 -4.30
CA LEU A 45 0.96 6.52 -3.73
C LEU A 45 1.21 5.40 -4.75
N TRP A 46 0.82 5.62 -6.02
CA TRP A 46 1.01 4.67 -7.13
C TRP A 46 2.48 4.37 -7.41
N GLU A 47 3.38 5.32 -7.15
CA GLU A 47 4.82 5.14 -7.38
C GLU A 47 5.51 4.68 -6.09
N GLN A 48 5.12 5.25 -4.95
CA GLN A 48 5.79 4.98 -3.69
C GLN A 48 5.48 3.59 -3.12
N LEU A 49 4.25 3.07 -3.30
CA LEU A 49 3.87 1.77 -2.75
C LEU A 49 4.59 0.59 -3.43
N PRO A 50 4.66 0.50 -4.77
CA PRO A 50 5.48 -0.52 -5.43
C PRO A 50 6.94 -0.46 -5.01
N CYS A 51 7.52 0.75 -4.95
CA CYS A 51 8.92 0.93 -4.52
C CYS A 51 9.14 0.51 -3.06
N TYR A 52 8.15 0.69 -2.18
CA TYR A 52 8.26 0.34 -0.76
C TYR A 52 8.07 -1.16 -0.52
N LEU A 53 7.11 -1.77 -1.21
CA LEU A 53 6.75 -3.19 -1.05
C LEU A 53 7.56 -4.12 -1.94
N MET A 54 8.36 -3.58 -2.87
CA MET A 54 9.20 -4.35 -3.79
C MET A 54 8.40 -5.35 -4.64
N GLY A 55 7.21 -4.96 -5.08
CA GLY A 55 6.34 -5.78 -5.92
C GLY A 55 5.21 -4.98 -6.56
N GLU A 56 4.43 -5.61 -7.42
CA GLU A 56 3.33 -4.93 -8.10
C GLU A 56 2.19 -4.67 -7.12
N THR A 57 1.60 -3.47 -7.20
CA THR A 57 0.51 -3.08 -6.29
C THR A 57 -0.69 -2.59 -7.07
N HIS A 58 -1.87 -3.09 -6.72
CA HIS A 58 -3.15 -2.61 -7.22
C HIS A 58 -3.90 -1.89 -6.10
N LEU A 59 -4.18 -0.59 -6.29
CA LEU A 59 -4.80 0.25 -5.28
C LEU A 59 -6.32 0.19 -5.40
N CYS A 60 -7.00 -0.11 -4.30
CA CYS A 60 -8.44 -0.20 -4.20
C CYS A 60 -8.96 0.76 -3.13
N THR A 61 -10.20 1.24 -3.28
CA THR A 61 -10.89 2.03 -2.25
C THR A 61 -12.25 1.40 -1.95
N THR A 62 -12.71 1.50 -0.71
CA THR A 62 -14.08 1.08 -0.38
C THR A 62 -15.08 2.13 -0.85
N LYS A 63 -16.21 1.66 -1.40
CA LYS A 63 -17.29 2.55 -1.85
C LYS A 63 -18.00 3.27 -0.70
N ILE A 64 -17.83 2.82 0.55
CA ILE A 64 -18.53 3.34 1.74
C ILE A 64 -18.30 4.84 1.95
N ARG A 65 -17.13 5.37 1.57
CA ARG A 65 -16.76 6.77 1.82
C ARG A 65 -16.97 7.71 0.62
N ILE A 66 -17.15 7.16 -0.59
CA ILE A 66 -17.35 7.95 -1.83
C ILE A 66 -18.73 8.62 -1.83
N TYR A 67 -19.74 7.99 -1.20
CA TYR A 67 -21.10 8.53 -1.12
C TYR A 67 -21.31 9.57 0.00
N LEU A 68 -20.36 9.73 0.92
CA LEU A 68 -20.42 10.73 2.01
C LEU A 68 -19.80 12.08 1.62
N TRP A 69 -19.25 12.19 0.41
CA TRP A 69 -18.63 13.40 -0.15
C TRP A 69 -19.40 13.96 -1.35
N LYS A 70 -20.65 13.51 -1.57
CA LYS A 70 -21.57 14.05 -2.56
C LYS A 70 -22.65 14.90 -1.91
#